data_AF-A0A3M1KCN3-F1
#
_entry.id   AF-A0A3M1KCN3-F1
#
_cell.length_a   1.000
_cell.length_b   1.000
_cell.length_c   1.000
_cell.angle_alpha   90.00
_cell.angle_beta   90.00
_cell.angle_gamma   90.00
#
_symmetry.space_group_name_H-M   'P 1'
#
loop_
_entity.id
_entity.type
_entity.pdbx_description
1 polymer ?
#
loop_
_entity_poly.entity_id
_entity_poly.type
_entity_poly.pdbx_seq_one_letter_code
_entity_poly.pdbx_strand_id
1 'polypeptide(L)'
;MAFYETVFIVRQDVSAKQVEAITEELSNIIVEGGGRVAKNEYWGLRQLAYRIQKNRKGHYVLLAIDAPSEAVKEMERRARLNEDIIRIMTVRTEELEEGPSVVMRAKTERGGRGRPRFERERGERRERPERRAE
;
A
#
# COMPACT_ATOMS: atom_id res chain seq x y z
N MET A 1 2.81 -11.24 -26.22
CA MET A 1 3.11 -10.60 -24.92
C MET A 1 2.03 -11.00 -23.94
N ALA A 2 2.32 -11.00 -22.64
CA ALA A 2 1.38 -11.42 -21.61
C ALA A 2 1.32 -10.35 -20.52
N PHE A 3 0.12 -10.15 -19.98
CA PHE A 3 -0.11 -9.20 -18.92
C PHE A 3 0.04 -9.88 -17.57
N TYR A 4 0.66 -9.16 -16.63
CA TYR A 4 0.80 -9.62 -15.27
C TYR A 4 0.46 -8.50 -14.29
N GLU A 5 -0.14 -8.90 -13.19
CA GLU A 5 -0.28 -8.06 -12.01
C GLU A 5 0.63 -8.59 -10.92
N THR A 6 1.55 -7.75 -10.48
CA THR A 6 2.49 -8.06 -9.42
C THR A 6 2.15 -7.21 -8.21
N VAL A 7 1.81 -7.86 -7.11
CA VAL A 7 1.63 -7.21 -5.81
C VAL A 7 2.78 -7.63 -4.92
N PHE A 8 3.48 -6.65 -4.35
CA PHE A 8 4.49 -6.91 -3.35
C PHE A 8 4.28 -6.07 -2.10
N ILE A 9 4.80 -6.60 -1.00
CA ILE A 9 4.70 -6.02 0.34
C ILE A 9 6.12 -5.73 0.83
N VAL A 10 6.36 -4.48 1.20
CA VAL A 10 7.62 -4.03 1.79
C VAL A 10 7.48 -3.92 3.31
N ARG A 11 8.57 -4.15 4.05
CA ARG A 11 8.65 -4.01 5.52
C ARG A 11 8.10 -2.66 5.99
N GLN A 12 7.49 -2.64 7.18
CA GLN A 12 6.85 -1.42 7.74
C GLN A 12 7.84 -0.32 8.17
N ASP A 13 9.11 -0.67 8.36
CA ASP A 13 10.15 0.25 8.87
C ASP A 13 10.78 1.07 7.73
N VAL A 14 10.45 0.74 6.48
CA VAL A 14 10.97 1.38 5.27
C VAL A 14 10.16 2.64 4.97
N SER A 15 10.84 3.73 4.63
CA SER A 15 10.16 4.98 4.27
C SER A 15 9.47 4.90 2.91
N ALA A 16 8.44 5.72 2.68
CA ALA A 16 7.74 5.76 1.40
C ALA A 16 8.69 6.05 0.21
N LYS A 17 9.71 6.90 0.40
CA LYS A 17 10.73 7.18 -0.63
C LYS A 17 11.57 5.95 -0.99
N GLN A 18 11.90 5.13 0.00
CA GLN A 18 12.62 3.88 -0.25
C GLN A 18 11.72 2.85 -0.95
N VAL A 19 10.42 2.82 -0.62
CA VAL A 19 9.46 1.98 -1.35
C VAL A 19 9.39 2.40 -2.82
N GLU A 20 9.35 3.70 -3.10
CA GLU A 20 9.39 4.24 -4.48
C GLU A 20 10.67 3.81 -5.20
N ALA A 21 11.84 3.95 -4.57
CA ALA A 21 13.12 3.52 -5.15
C ALA A 21 13.17 2.01 -5.45
N ILE A 22 12.66 1.15 -4.55
CA ILE A 22 12.54 -0.29 -4.80
C ILE A 22 11.60 -0.56 -5.98
N THR A 23 10.51 0.20 -6.08
CA THR A 23 9.54 0.06 -7.16
C THR A 23 10.13 0.45 -8.51
N GLU A 24 10.94 1.52 -8.54
CA GLU A 24 11.69 1.95 -9.72
C GLU A 24 12.73 0.90 -10.14
N GLU A 25 13.47 0.33 -9.20
CA GLU A 25 14.43 -0.75 -9.48
C GLU A 25 13.74 -1.94 -10.16
N LEU A 26 12.62 -2.42 -9.60
CA LEU A 26 11.85 -3.52 -10.19
C LEU A 26 11.27 -3.16 -11.56
N SER A 27 10.84 -1.91 -11.73
CA SER A 27 10.32 -1.41 -13.01
C SER A 27 11.41 -1.37 -14.09
N ASN A 28 12.63 -0.97 -13.73
CA ASN A 28 13.77 -0.92 -14.63
C ASN A 28 14.14 -2.31 -15.16
N ILE A 29 14.09 -3.34 -14.32
CA ILE A 29 14.33 -4.74 -14.74
C ILE A 29 13.35 -5.16 -15.84
N ILE A 30 12.08 -4.79 -15.70
CA ILE A 30 11.05 -5.10 -16.68
C ILE A 30 11.32 -4.37 -18.00
N VAL A 31 11.72 -3.09 -17.93
CA VAL A 31 12.04 -2.28 -19.12
C VAL A 31 13.30 -2.82 -19.82
N GLU A 32 14.35 -3.15 -19.08
CA GLU A 32 15.57 -3.78 -19.60
C GLU A 32 15.28 -5.14 -20.26
N GLY A 33 14.33 -5.90 -19.71
CA GLY A 33 13.85 -7.16 -20.26
C GLY A 33 12.93 -7.04 -21.48
N GLY A 34 12.74 -5.83 -22.02
CA GLY A 34 11.89 -5.57 -23.19
C GLY A 34 10.39 -5.54 -22.88
N GLY A 35 10.01 -5.34 -21.62
CA GLY A 35 8.63 -5.14 -21.17
C GLY A 35 8.30 -3.66 -20.95
N ARG A 36 7.04 -3.41 -20.58
CA ARG A 36 6.49 -2.10 -20.26
C ARG A 36 5.71 -2.17 -18.95
N VAL A 37 5.93 -1.20 -18.08
CA VAL A 37 5.07 -1.00 -16.90
C VAL A 37 3.88 -0.13 -17.32
N ALA A 38 2.68 -0.70 -17.26
CA ALA A 38 1.46 0.01 -17.63
C ALA A 38 0.90 0.83 -16.45
N LYS A 39 1.02 0.30 -15.23
CA LYS A 39 0.48 0.93 -14.03
C LYS A 39 1.36 0.64 -12.82
N ASN A 40 1.58 1.67 -12.01
CA ASN A 40 2.23 1.58 -10.71
C ASN A 40 1.35 2.29 -9.68
N GLU A 41 0.88 1.55 -8.69
CA GLU A 41 0.04 2.08 -7.62
C GLU A 41 0.61 1.75 -6.25
N TYR A 42 0.90 2.80 -5.49
CA TYR A 42 1.24 2.68 -4.08
C TYR A 42 -0.02 2.81 -3.21
N TRP A 43 -0.41 1.71 -2.56
CA TRP A 43 -1.61 1.67 -1.70
C TRP A 43 -1.35 2.23 -0.30
N GLY A 44 -0.08 2.35 0.09
CA GLY A 44 0.32 2.81 1.42
C GLY A 44 0.55 1.68 2.41
N LEU A 45 0.74 2.06 3.68
CA LEU A 45 0.93 1.16 4.80
C LEU A 45 -0.43 0.54 5.21
N ARG A 46 -0.54 -0.78 5.16
CA ARG A 46 -1.76 -1.52 5.55
C ARG A 46 -1.45 -2.56 6.63
N GLN A 47 -2.45 -2.90 7.44
CA GLN A 47 -2.32 -3.93 8.47
C GLN A 47 -2.47 -5.32 7.86
N LEU A 48 -1.56 -6.23 8.22
CA LEU A 48 -1.60 -7.63 7.81
C LEU A 48 -2.54 -8.42 8.72
N ALA A 49 -3.20 -9.45 8.18
CA ALA A 49 -4.06 -10.33 8.96
C ALA A 49 -3.28 -11.14 10.01
N TYR A 50 -2.03 -11.48 9.70
CA TYR A 50 -1.09 -12.17 10.58
C TYR A 50 0.32 -11.64 10.35
N ARG A 51 1.26 -11.98 11.25
CA ARG A 51 2.64 -11.50 11.13
C ARG A 51 3.37 -12.22 10.00
N ILE A 52 3.99 -11.45 9.12
CA ILE A 52 4.90 -11.96 8.07
C ILE A 52 6.29 -11.42 8.37
N GLN A 53 7.27 -12.33 8.55
CA GLN A 53 8.65 -11.95 8.91
C GLN A 53 8.71 -10.93 10.07
N LYS A 54 7.92 -11.18 11.13
CA LYS A 54 7.77 -10.33 12.33
C LYS A 54 7.05 -8.97 12.12
N ASN A 55 6.70 -8.59 10.89
CA ASN A 55 5.95 -7.36 10.60
C ASN A 55 4.44 -7.56 10.81
N ARG A 56 3.77 -6.55 11.39
CA ARG A 56 2.29 -6.51 11.53
C ARG A 56 1.61 -5.61 10.49
N LYS A 57 2.39 -4.73 9.88
CA LYS A 57 1.97 -3.84 8.79
C LYS A 57 2.95 -4.02 7.64
N GLY A 58 2.58 -3.55 6.45
CA GLY A 58 3.46 -3.53 5.30
C GLY A 58 3.00 -2.51 4.27
N HIS A 59 3.96 -1.99 3.51
CA HIS A 59 3.68 -1.10 2.39
C HIS A 59 3.29 -1.94 1.18
N TYR A 60 2.11 -1.68 0.64
CA TYR A 60 1.60 -2.41 -0.52
C TYR A 60 1.82 -1.61 -1.79
N VAL A 61 2.34 -2.28 -2.81
CA VAL A 61 2.51 -1.75 -4.16
C VAL A 61 1.93 -2.73 -5.16
N LEU A 62 1.20 -2.21 -6.15
CA LEU A 62 0.72 -2.93 -7.32
C LEU A 62 1.48 -2.44 -8.55
N LEU A 63 2.01 -3.38 -9.31
CA LEU A 63 2.60 -3.18 -10.63
C LEU A 63 1.80 -3.97 -11.66
N ALA A 64 1.21 -3.28 -12.63
CA ALA A 64 0.60 -3.91 -13.79
C ALA A 64 1.58 -3.80 -14.96
N ILE A 65 2.03 -4.94 -15.47
CA ILE A 65 3.15 -5.04 -16.41
C ILE A 65 2.73 -5.82 -17.65
N ASP A 66 3.22 -5.37 -18.79
CA ASP A 66 3.19 -6.07 -20.06
C ASP A 66 4.63 -6.49 -20.39
N ALA A 67 4.96 -7.76 -20.20
CA ALA A 67 6.34 -8.21 -20.27
C ALA A 67 6.45 -9.67 -20.75
N PRO A 68 7.59 -10.05 -21.35
CA PRO A 68 7.89 -11.46 -21.59
C PRO A 68 8.09 -12.20 -20.25
N SER A 69 7.78 -13.50 -20.25
CA SER A 69 7.86 -14.35 -19.05
C SER A 69 9.25 -14.32 -18.39
N GLU A 70 10.32 -14.23 -19.17
CA GLU A 70 11.70 -14.18 -18.65
C GLU A 70 12.00 -12.91 -17.86
N ALA A 71 11.51 -11.74 -18.31
CA ALA A 71 11.66 -10.48 -17.57
C ALA A 71 10.93 -10.53 -16.22
N VAL A 72 9.74 -11.13 -16.19
CA VAL A 72 8.95 -11.30 -14.96
C VAL A 72 9.67 -12.22 -13.97
N LYS A 73 10.22 -13.35 -14.44
CA LYS A 73 11.00 -14.26 -13.59
C LYS A 73 12.23 -13.59 -12.99
N GLU A 74 12.93 -12.77 -13.78
CA GLU A 74 14.10 -12.04 -13.27
C GLU A 74 13.70 -10.98 -12.23
N MET A 75 12.62 -10.23 -12.47
CA MET A 75 12.06 -9.30 -11.49
C MET A 75 11.67 -10.02 -10.19
N GLU A 76 10.98 -11.16 -10.27
CA GLU A 76 10.62 -11.97 -9.09
C GLU A 76 11.86 -12.47 -8.35
N ARG A 77 12.90 -12.88 -9.07
CA ARG A 77 14.18 -13.31 -8.49
C ARG A 77 14.84 -12.18 -7.71
N ARG A 78 14.97 -10.98 -8.30
CA ARG A 78 15.55 -9.82 -7.61
C ARG A 78 14.70 -9.40 -6.41
N ALA A 79 13.37 -9.41 -6.56
CA ALA A 79 12.45 -9.08 -5.47
C ALA A 79 12.58 -10.05 -4.28
N ARG A 80 12.78 -11.34 -4.53
CA ARG A 80 13.00 -12.35 -3.47
C ARG A 80 14.36 -12.23 -2.78
N LEU A 81 15.37 -11.68 -3.46
CA LEU A 81 16.69 -11.44 -2.89
C LEU A 81 16.72 -10.16 -2.03
N ASN A 82 15.79 -9.24 -2.26
CA ASN A 82 15.69 -8.02 -1.49
C ASN A 82 15.04 -8.28 -0.12
N GLU A 83 15.80 -8.06 0.97
CA GLU A 83 15.33 -8.29 2.34
C GLU A 83 14.22 -7.33 2.79
N ASP A 84 14.02 -6.21 2.10
CA ASP A 84 12.93 -5.26 2.36
C ASP A 84 11.59 -5.78 1.86
N ILE A 85 11.56 -6.69 0.90
CA ILE A 85 10.34 -7.27 0.35
C ILE A 85 9.99 -8.53 1.14
N ILE A 86 8.90 -8.47 1.90
CA ILE A 86 8.47 -9.57 2.77
C ILE A 86 7.56 -10.58 2.05
N ARG A 87 6.92 -10.16 0.96
CA ARG A 87 6.08 -11.02 0.13
C ARG A 87 5.93 -10.43 -1.26
N ILE A 88 5.89 -11.29 -2.26
CA ILE A 88 5.56 -10.97 -3.65
C ILE A 88 4.57 -12.01 -4.18
N MET A 89 3.65 -11.57 -5.02
CA MET A 89 2.72 -12.42 -5.75
C MET A 89 2.53 -11.83 -7.14
N THR A 90 2.77 -12.66 -8.15
CA THR A 90 2.54 -12.30 -9.55
C THR A 90 1.44 -13.19 -10.10
N VAL A 91 0.47 -12.57 -10.76
CA VAL A 91 -0.66 -13.24 -11.38
C VAL A 91 -0.69 -12.87 -12.85
N ARG A 92 -0.82 -13.86 -13.73
CA ARG A 92 -1.04 -13.61 -15.16
C ARG A 92 -2.49 -13.23 -15.37
N THR A 93 -2.70 -12.20 -16.18
CA THR A 93 -4.00 -11.62 -16.47
C THR A 93 -4.23 -11.55 -17.98
N GLU A 94 -5.49 -11.53 -18.40
CA GLU A 94 -5.89 -11.45 -19.81
C GLU A 94 -5.93 -10.01 -20.33
N GLU A 95 -6.21 -9.03 -19.46
CA GLU A 95 -6.34 -7.61 -19.80
C GLU A 95 -5.88 -6.69 -18.66
N LEU A 96 -5.18 -5.60 -18.97
CA LEU A 96 -4.78 -4.61 -17.98
C LEU A 96 -5.89 -3.59 -17.76
N GLU A 97 -6.47 -3.55 -16.56
CA GLU A 97 -7.40 -2.48 -16.20
C GLU A 97 -6.67 -1.12 -16.12
N GLU A 98 -7.06 -0.16 -16.96
CA GLU A 98 -6.48 1.20 -16.98
C GLU A 98 -6.95 2.06 -15.79
N GLY A 99 -8.09 1.72 -15.18
CA GLY A 99 -8.64 2.46 -14.04
C GLY A 99 -7.84 2.26 -12.74
N PRO A 100 -8.06 3.15 -11.74
CA PRO A 100 -7.50 2.95 -10.40
C PRO A 100 -7.99 1.61 -9.84
N SER A 101 -7.13 0.89 -9.13
CA SER A 101 -7.52 -0.37 -8.50
C SER A 101 -8.72 -0.20 -7.55
N VAL A 102 -9.46 -1.29 -7.31
CA VAL A 102 -10.56 -1.33 -6.34
C VAL A 102 -10.14 -0.80 -4.97
N VAL A 103 -8.90 -1.07 -4.58
CA VAL A 103 -8.31 -0.59 -3.32
C VAL A 103 -8.19 0.94 -3.31
N MET A 104 -7.71 1.53 -4.41
CA MET A 104 -7.58 2.98 -4.54
C MET A 104 -8.94 3.67 -4.67
N ARG A 105 -9.90 3.11 -5.42
CA ARG A 105 -11.28 3.62 -5.51
C ARG A 105 -11.94 3.72 -4.14
N ALA A 106 -11.88 2.64 -3.36
CA ALA A 106 -12.44 2.61 -2.02
C ALA A 106 -11.78 3.61 -1.05
N LYS A 107 -10.49 3.92 -1.23
CA LYS A 107 -9.78 4.94 -0.43
C LYS A 107 -10.27 6.35 -0.77
N THR A 108 -10.43 6.66 -2.05
CA THR A 108 -10.94 7.96 -2.52
C THR A 108 -12.37 8.21 -2.04
N GLU A 109 -13.26 7.21 -2.14
CA GLU A 109 -14.66 7.33 -1.72
C GLU A 109 -14.81 7.50 -0.19
N ARG A 110 -13.95 6.86 0.60
CA ARG A 110 -13.99 6.96 2.07
C ARG A 110 -13.38 8.27 2.59
N GLY A 111 -12.51 8.93 1.83
CA GLY A 111 -11.91 10.21 2.19
C GLY A 111 -12.89 11.38 2.29
N GLY A 112 -14.08 11.25 1.70
CA GLY A 112 -15.14 12.28 1.73
C GLY A 112 -16.00 12.30 3.00
N ARG A 113 -15.90 11.31 3.88
CA ARG A 113 -16.63 11.32 5.18
C ARG A 113 -15.73 11.88 6.27
N GLY A 114 -15.59 13.21 6.24
CA GLY A 114 -15.11 13.98 7.39
C GLY A 114 -15.85 13.52 8.64
N ARG A 115 -15.10 13.11 9.67
CA ARG A 115 -15.66 12.82 10.98
C ARG A 115 -16.46 14.04 11.43
N PRO A 116 -17.76 13.93 11.78
CA PRO A 116 -18.43 15.00 12.48
C PRO A 116 -17.74 15.16 13.84
N ARG A 117 -17.06 16.31 13.98
CA ARG A 117 -16.77 17.07 15.19
C ARG A 117 -17.41 16.47 16.46
N PHE A 118 -16.64 15.67 17.22
CA PHE A 118 -16.95 15.46 18.64
C PHE A 118 -16.44 16.69 19.42
N GLU A 119 -17.09 17.83 19.17
CA GLU A 119 -17.06 18.98 20.06
C GLU A 119 -18.39 18.96 20.81
N ARG A 120 -18.54 17.98 21.71
CA ARG A 120 -19.59 18.02 22.71
C ARG A 120 -19.01 18.76 23.92
N GLU A 121 -19.26 20.06 23.91
CA GLU A 121 -19.62 20.88 25.06
C GLU A 121 -19.13 20.31 26.39
N ARG A 122 -17.94 20.76 26.80
CA ARG A 122 -17.52 20.71 28.20
C ARG A 122 -18.43 21.66 28.96
N GLY A 123 -19.57 21.12 29.40
CA GLY A 123 -20.67 21.82 30.05
C GLY A 123 -20.19 22.78 31.13
N GLU A 124 -20.76 23.98 31.05
CA GLU A 124 -20.61 25.05 32.00
C GLU A 124 -21.03 24.62 33.42
N ARG A 125 -20.24 25.09 34.39
CA ARG A 125 -20.61 25.54 35.73
C ARG A 125 -21.76 24.79 36.44
N ARG A 126 -21.38 24.01 37.45
CA ARG A 126 -22.14 23.95 38.71
C ARG A 126 -21.22 24.37 39.85
N GLU A 127 -21.23 25.66 40.18
CA GLU A 127 -20.73 26.16 41.45
C GLU A 127 -21.54 25.48 42.57
N ARG A 128 -20.85 24.78 43.47
CA ARG A 128 -21.43 24.28 44.73
C ARG A 128 -21.60 25.47 45.67
N PRO A 129 -22.79 25.76 46.23
CA PRO A 129 -22.88 26.70 47.33
C PRO A 129 -22.31 26.06 48.59
N GLU A 130 -21.39 26.78 49.24
CA GLU A 130 -20.88 26.45 50.57
C GLU A 130 -22.04 26.48 51.58
N ARG A 131 -22.24 25.35 52.27
CA ARG A 131 -23.15 25.32 53.41
C ARG A 131 -22.48 26.09 54.55
N ARG A 132 -23.05 27.25 54.90
CA ARG A 132 -22.73 27.94 56.15
C ARG A 132 -23.01 27.00 57.32
N ALA A 133 -22.02 26.86 58.20
CA ALA A 133 -22.18 26.30 59.53
C ALA A 133 -22.80 27.36 60.44
N GLU A 134 -23.84 26.97 61.16
CA GLU A 134 -24.22 27.56 62.46
C GLU A 134 -23.68 26.64 63.56
#